data_AF-A0A558CPN5-F1
#
_entry.id   AF-A0A558CPN5-F1
#
_cell.length_a   1.000
_cell.length_b   1.000
_cell.length_c   1.000
_cell.angle_alpha   90.00
_cell.angle_beta   90.00
_cell.angle_gamma   90.00
#
_symmetry.space_group_name_H-M   'P 1'
#
loop_
_entity.id
_entity.type
_entity.pdbx_description
1 polymer ?
#
loop_
_entity_poly.entity_id
_entity_poly.type
_entity_poly.pdbx_seq_one_letter_code
_entity_poly.pdbx_strand_id
1 'polypeptide(L)'
;MRVQQWPGTVFPTEDHEVDQAIGALFQRAGWTTERLTPKDRDAIRKELVKWFNAKYSVNAILIALDRLPTGEKQEPRRREDVVTYIRTRMQAWYDDDNEDSPLAEAMHKPPRPGMSLAQWWILRQRNAANSDVSKSAAPLSERGREAREATMQQSRAPRRDPIARSRAKDQAIAEAMDSLLLPGAVAPTFEDAQSLLPASQRVTSRQVAVYAGQRSVIANDPKVRRIVERAVAEKRSLTPSETAVLRNAVRDAKARAAIGALEAMQSETAHDTEILSDAAWQILSYLERAMAPYMSLEGMVNLLDTQVRESS
;
A
#
# COMPACT_ATOMS: atom_id res chain seq x y z
N MET A 1 4.78 31.71 -15.48
CA MET A 1 5.47 30.58 -16.19
C MET A 1 4.39 29.74 -16.87
N ARG A 2 4.52 29.34 -18.14
CA ARG A 2 3.45 28.57 -18.83
C ARG A 2 3.75 27.07 -18.86
N VAL A 3 2.80 26.25 -18.43
CA VAL A 3 2.84 24.78 -18.52
C VAL A 3 2.04 24.32 -19.74
N GLN A 4 2.52 23.30 -20.47
CA GLN A 4 1.78 22.77 -21.64
C GLN A 4 0.45 22.12 -21.24
N GLN A 5 0.40 21.50 -20.07
CA GLN A 5 -0.82 20.98 -19.45
C GLN A 5 -0.80 21.32 -17.97
N TRP A 6 -1.91 21.87 -17.46
CA TRP A 6 -1.98 22.28 -16.05
C TRP A 6 -1.92 21.05 -15.12
N PRO A 7 -1.00 20.99 -14.15
CA PRO A 7 -0.93 19.88 -13.21
C PRO A 7 -2.18 19.81 -12.32
N GLY A 8 -2.72 18.61 -12.09
CA GLY A 8 -3.96 18.46 -11.34
C GLY A 8 -3.90 18.81 -9.86
N THR A 9 -2.72 18.68 -9.26
CA THR A 9 -2.48 18.94 -7.84
C THR A 9 -2.02 20.37 -7.57
N VAL A 10 -2.02 21.23 -8.59
CA VAL A 10 -1.57 22.61 -8.47
C VAL A 10 -2.77 23.56 -8.45
N PHE A 11 -2.81 24.45 -7.46
CA PHE A 11 -3.76 25.55 -7.44
C PHE A 11 -3.13 26.79 -8.11
N PRO A 12 -3.86 27.52 -8.96
CA PRO A 12 -3.37 28.73 -9.59
C PRO A 12 -3.25 29.86 -8.57
N THR A 13 -2.22 30.67 -8.71
CA THR A 13 -1.95 31.85 -7.88
C THR A 13 -2.01 33.15 -8.66
N GLU A 14 -1.80 33.11 -9.97
CA GLU A 14 -1.88 34.27 -10.86
C GLU A 14 -3.07 34.18 -11.84
N ASP A 15 -3.56 35.31 -12.32
CA ASP A 15 -4.72 35.37 -13.23
C ASP A 15 -4.55 34.54 -14.51
N HIS A 16 -3.34 34.52 -15.08
CA HIS A 16 -3.05 33.74 -16.29
C HIS A 16 -3.00 32.22 -16.02
N GLU A 17 -2.74 31.83 -14.78
CA GLU A 17 -2.76 30.44 -14.31
C GLU A 17 -4.18 29.95 -14.09
N VAL A 18 -5.06 30.83 -13.60
CA VAL A 18 -6.49 30.55 -13.39
C VAL A 18 -7.12 30.07 -14.69
N ASP A 19 -6.92 30.78 -15.79
CA ASP A 19 -7.54 30.42 -17.08
C ASP A 19 -7.02 29.06 -17.60
N GLN A 20 -5.74 28.74 -17.36
CA GLN A 20 -5.16 27.43 -17.70
C GLN A 20 -5.72 26.30 -16.82
N ALA A 21 -5.87 26.56 -15.52
CA ALA A 21 -6.45 25.62 -14.57
C ALA A 21 -7.92 25.32 -14.90
N ILE A 22 -8.71 26.35 -15.25
CA ILE A 22 -10.09 26.21 -15.71
C ILE A 22 -10.14 25.39 -17.00
N GLY A 23 -9.28 25.69 -17.99
CA GLY A 23 -9.20 24.91 -19.23
C GLY A 23 -8.93 23.42 -18.96
N ALA A 24 -8.00 23.12 -18.06
CA ALA A 24 -7.69 21.75 -17.67
C ALA A 24 -8.83 21.06 -16.88
N LEU A 25 -9.55 21.80 -16.03
CA LEU A 25 -10.74 21.32 -15.34
C LEU A 25 -11.80 20.86 -16.35
N PHE A 26 -12.09 21.69 -17.35
CA PHE A 26 -13.09 21.41 -18.39
C PHE A 26 -12.71 20.18 -19.23
N GLN A 27 -11.44 20.06 -19.60
CA GLN A 27 -10.94 18.89 -20.33
C GLN A 27 -11.13 17.60 -19.53
N ARG A 28 -10.82 17.61 -18.23
CA ARG A 28 -10.89 16.41 -17.38
C ARG A 28 -12.31 16.06 -16.96
N ALA A 29 -13.17 17.06 -16.80
CA ALA A 29 -14.59 16.87 -16.52
C ALA A 29 -15.40 16.44 -17.77
N GLY A 30 -14.78 16.44 -18.96
CA GLY A 30 -15.44 16.08 -20.21
C GLY A 30 -16.41 17.14 -20.75
N TRP A 31 -16.31 18.39 -20.28
CA TRP A 31 -17.22 19.49 -20.68
C TRP A 31 -16.75 20.24 -21.93
N THR A 32 -15.85 19.65 -22.72
CA THR A 32 -15.24 20.28 -23.89
C THR A 32 -16.23 20.54 -25.03
N THR A 33 -17.35 19.82 -25.06
CA THR A 33 -18.41 19.99 -26.08
C THR A 33 -19.48 20.99 -25.69
N GLU A 34 -19.41 21.60 -24.51
CA GLU A 34 -20.43 22.53 -24.03
C GLU A 34 -20.27 23.93 -24.63
N ARG A 35 -21.39 24.47 -25.14
CA ARG A 35 -21.45 25.83 -25.68
C ARG A 35 -21.65 26.84 -24.54
N LEU A 36 -20.55 27.29 -23.95
CA LEU A 36 -20.55 28.35 -22.95
C LEU A 36 -20.58 29.73 -23.60
N THR A 37 -21.50 30.59 -23.15
CA THR A 37 -21.47 32.01 -23.52
C THR A 37 -20.31 32.72 -22.80
N PRO A 38 -19.87 33.91 -23.27
CA PRO A 38 -18.85 34.70 -22.55
C PRO A 38 -19.25 34.99 -21.10
N LYS A 39 -20.54 35.23 -20.85
CA LYS A 39 -21.09 35.47 -19.52
C LYS A 39 -20.96 34.25 -18.61
N ASP A 40 -21.16 33.04 -19.15
CA ASP A 40 -21.01 31.80 -18.39
C ASP A 40 -19.55 31.55 -18.02
N ARG A 41 -18.63 31.83 -18.94
CA ARG A 41 -17.18 31.72 -18.69
C ARG A 41 -16.73 32.65 -17.57
N ASP A 42 -17.19 33.90 -17.58
CA ASP A 42 -16.90 34.86 -16.52
C ASP A 42 -17.51 34.45 -15.18
N ALA A 43 -18.73 33.91 -15.18
CA ALA A 43 -19.38 33.41 -13.97
C ALA A 43 -18.62 32.21 -13.37
N ILE A 44 -18.18 31.28 -14.20
CA ILE A 44 -17.39 30.10 -13.80
C ILE A 44 -16.02 30.54 -13.28
N ARG A 45 -15.36 31.49 -13.95
CA ARG A 45 -14.09 32.06 -13.51
C ARG A 45 -14.23 32.69 -12.13
N LYS A 46 -15.23 33.54 -11.91
CA LYS A 46 -15.50 34.16 -10.60
C LYS A 46 -15.76 33.15 -9.51
N GLU A 47 -16.47 32.07 -9.81
CA GLU A 47 -16.77 31.03 -8.81
C GLU A 47 -15.51 30.24 -8.47
N LEU A 48 -14.77 29.74 -9.47
CA LEU A 48 -13.59 28.90 -9.26
C LEU A 48 -12.42 29.66 -8.61
N VAL A 49 -12.28 30.97 -8.87
CA VAL A 49 -11.23 31.80 -8.22
C VAL A 49 -11.35 31.77 -6.70
N LYS A 50 -12.56 31.75 -6.13
CA LYS A 50 -12.76 31.66 -4.68
C LYS A 50 -12.13 30.39 -4.11
N TRP A 51 -12.39 29.25 -4.77
CA TRP A 51 -11.88 27.95 -4.39
C TRP A 51 -10.37 27.85 -4.58
N PHE A 52 -9.84 28.41 -5.67
CA PHE A 52 -8.39 28.47 -5.89
C PHE A 52 -7.68 29.29 -4.80
N ASN A 53 -8.26 30.41 -4.37
CA ASN A 53 -7.75 31.21 -3.25
C ASN A 53 -7.78 30.43 -1.92
N ALA A 54 -8.77 29.55 -1.74
CA ALA A 54 -8.84 28.59 -0.63
C ALA A 54 -7.93 27.35 -0.83
N LYS A 55 -6.96 27.41 -1.76
CA LYS A 55 -5.94 26.37 -2.04
C LYS A 55 -6.51 25.07 -2.62
N TYR A 56 -7.70 25.10 -3.23
CA TYR A 56 -8.22 23.96 -3.98
C TYR A 56 -7.44 23.82 -5.29
N SER A 57 -6.92 22.62 -5.57
CA SER A 57 -6.37 22.28 -6.88
C SER A 57 -7.45 21.83 -7.85
N VAL A 58 -7.16 21.76 -9.15
CA VAL A 58 -8.11 21.23 -10.16
C VAL A 58 -8.65 19.85 -9.78
N ASN A 59 -7.79 18.95 -9.27
CA ASN A 59 -8.22 17.64 -8.81
C ASN A 59 -9.06 17.71 -7.53
N ALA A 60 -8.77 18.66 -6.63
CA ALA A 60 -9.58 18.86 -5.44
C ALA A 60 -11.00 19.30 -5.81
N ILE A 61 -11.13 20.21 -6.79
CA ILE A 61 -12.42 20.65 -7.31
C ILE A 61 -13.16 19.49 -7.98
N LEU A 62 -12.50 18.69 -8.83
CA LEU A 62 -13.13 17.50 -9.42
C LEU A 62 -13.67 16.53 -8.35
N ILE A 63 -12.90 16.31 -7.28
CA ILE A 63 -13.35 15.46 -6.17
C ILE A 63 -14.52 16.11 -5.41
N ALA A 64 -14.48 17.43 -5.19
CA ALA A 64 -15.54 18.16 -4.50
C ALA A 64 -16.85 18.19 -5.30
N LEU A 65 -16.77 18.18 -6.63
CA LEU A 65 -17.95 18.05 -7.50
C LEU A 65 -18.60 16.65 -7.41
N ASP A 66 -17.80 15.60 -7.16
CA ASP A 66 -18.27 14.21 -7.08
C ASP A 66 -18.63 13.77 -5.65
N ARG A 67 -18.11 14.44 -4.61
CA ARG A 67 -18.26 14.04 -3.20
C ARG A 67 -18.59 15.20 -2.27
N LEU A 68 -19.29 14.89 -1.19
CA LEU A 68 -19.52 15.80 -0.06
C LEU A 68 -18.28 15.86 0.85
N PRO A 69 -18.18 16.86 1.75
CA PRO A 69 -17.11 16.92 2.76
C PRO A 69 -17.06 15.68 3.66
N THR A 70 -18.21 15.03 3.91
CA THR A 70 -18.34 13.77 4.66
C THR A 70 -17.76 12.56 3.91
N GLY A 71 -17.40 12.72 2.63
CA GLY A 71 -16.87 11.65 1.77
C GLY A 71 -17.92 10.85 1.01
N GLU A 72 -19.21 11.11 1.28
CA GLU A 72 -20.33 10.52 0.54
C GLU A 72 -20.36 11.01 -0.91
N LYS A 73 -20.91 10.19 -1.82
CA LYS A 73 -21.02 10.56 -3.23
C LYS A 73 -22.13 11.58 -3.41
N GLN A 74 -21.88 12.61 -4.22
CA GLN A 74 -22.91 13.51 -4.70
C GLN A 74 -23.73 12.83 -5.80
N GLU A 75 -25.01 13.22 -5.89
CA GLU A 75 -25.90 12.76 -6.97
C GLU A 75 -25.31 13.10 -8.35
N PRO A 76 -25.58 12.27 -9.39
CA PRO A 76 -25.11 12.56 -10.74
C PRO A 76 -25.60 13.92 -11.24
N ARG A 77 -24.82 14.56 -12.11
CA ARG A 77 -25.20 15.80 -12.79
C ARG A 77 -26.55 15.62 -13.50
N ARG A 78 -27.52 16.51 -13.21
CA ARG A 78 -28.81 16.55 -13.91
C ARG A 78 -28.68 17.38 -15.20
N ARG A 79 -29.76 17.58 -15.95
CA ARG A 79 -29.79 18.48 -17.12
C ARG A 79 -29.71 19.94 -16.69
N GLU A 80 -28.59 20.33 -16.08
CA GLU A 80 -28.31 21.66 -15.58
C GLU A 80 -27.07 22.23 -16.29
N ASP A 81 -27.00 23.55 -16.38
CA ASP A 81 -25.85 24.26 -16.94
C ASP A 81 -24.63 24.14 -16.02
N VAL A 82 -23.42 24.26 -16.58
CA VAL A 82 -22.17 24.05 -15.84
C VAL A 82 -22.00 25.06 -14.70
N VAL A 83 -22.47 26.29 -14.88
CA VAL A 83 -22.33 27.34 -13.85
C VAL A 83 -23.14 26.94 -12.62
N THR A 84 -24.41 26.57 -12.82
CA THR A 84 -25.30 26.11 -11.76
C THR A 84 -24.76 24.82 -11.13
N TYR A 85 -24.32 23.86 -11.96
CA TYR A 85 -23.73 22.61 -11.46
C TYR A 85 -22.57 22.87 -10.50
N ILE A 86 -21.58 23.67 -10.91
CA ILE A 86 -20.42 23.98 -10.07
C ILE A 86 -20.88 24.68 -8.79
N ARG A 87 -21.73 25.70 -8.91
CA ARG A 87 -22.20 26.47 -7.75
C ARG A 87 -22.90 25.58 -6.73
N THR A 88 -23.89 24.79 -7.15
CA THR A 88 -24.68 23.94 -6.26
C THR A 88 -23.82 22.86 -5.59
N ARG A 89 -22.90 22.25 -6.34
CA ARG A 89 -22.05 21.17 -5.80
C ARG A 89 -20.98 21.67 -4.84
N MET A 90 -20.39 22.81 -5.18
CA MET A 90 -19.39 23.46 -4.34
C MET A 90 -20.04 24.13 -3.12
N GLN A 91 -21.35 24.45 -3.17
CA GLN A 91 -22.05 25.01 -2.02
C GLN A 91 -21.99 24.11 -0.79
N ALA A 92 -22.06 22.79 -0.97
CA ALA A 92 -21.93 21.80 0.10
C ALA A 92 -20.55 21.80 0.79
N TRP A 93 -19.58 22.54 0.25
CA TRP A 93 -18.23 22.69 0.82
C TRP A 93 -18.03 24.01 1.57
N TYR A 94 -19.06 24.87 1.64
CA TYR A 94 -19.09 25.96 2.61
C TYR A 94 -19.44 25.42 4.00
N ASP A 95 -18.82 26.00 5.01
CA ASP A 95 -19.06 25.72 6.41
C ASP A 95 -20.02 26.77 6.96
N ASP A 96 -21.32 26.44 7.02
CA ASP A 96 -22.38 27.35 7.47
C ASP A 96 -22.22 27.76 8.95
N ASP A 97 -21.42 27.03 9.74
CA ASP A 97 -21.13 27.35 11.15
C ASP A 97 -20.11 28.50 11.31
N ASN A 98 -19.53 29.00 10.20
CA ASN A 98 -18.46 30.01 10.16
C ASN A 98 -18.81 31.23 9.29
N GLU A 99 -20.08 31.67 9.25
CA GLU A 99 -20.55 32.79 8.40
C GLU A 99 -19.80 34.12 8.62
N ASP A 100 -19.27 34.37 9.82
CA ASP A 100 -18.56 35.61 10.17
C ASP A 100 -17.04 35.56 9.89
N SER A 101 -16.52 34.42 9.44
CA SER A 101 -15.09 34.22 9.20
C SER A 101 -14.68 34.61 7.76
N PRO A 102 -13.42 35.01 7.51
CA PRO A 102 -12.92 35.24 6.15
C PRO A 102 -13.26 34.06 5.24
N LEU A 103 -13.61 34.32 3.98
CA LEU A 103 -14.17 33.34 3.03
C LEU A 103 -13.35 32.03 2.88
N ALA A 104 -12.06 32.03 3.21
CA ALA A 104 -11.19 30.86 3.20
C ALA A 104 -11.33 29.96 4.45
N GLU A 105 -11.83 30.51 5.56
CA GLU A 105 -12.10 29.83 6.83
C GLU A 105 -13.56 29.33 6.90
N ALA A 106 -14.47 30.00 6.20
CA ALA A 106 -15.85 29.54 5.96
C ALA A 106 -15.96 28.41 4.91
N MET A 107 -14.84 27.81 4.52
CA MET A 107 -14.77 26.70 3.56
C MET A 107 -14.14 25.48 4.24
N HIS A 108 -14.73 24.31 4.02
CA HIS A 108 -14.08 23.06 4.40
C HIS A 108 -12.71 22.93 3.72
N LYS A 109 -11.77 22.25 4.39
CA LYS A 109 -10.43 22.00 3.83
C LYS A 109 -10.55 21.18 2.54
N PRO A 110 -9.68 21.43 1.53
CA PRO A 110 -9.75 20.71 0.27
C PRO A 110 -9.56 19.20 0.48
N PRO A 111 -10.32 18.34 -0.23
CA PRO A 111 -10.24 16.88 -0.08
C PRO A 111 -8.85 16.32 -0.39
N ARG A 112 -8.12 17.01 -1.26
CA ARG A 112 -6.69 16.79 -1.48
C ARG A 112 -5.98 18.14 -1.47
N PRO A 113 -5.02 18.36 -0.53
CA PRO A 113 -4.28 19.59 -0.51
C PRO A 113 -3.48 19.75 -1.81
N GLY A 114 -3.64 20.91 -2.45
CA GLY A 114 -2.81 21.28 -3.58
C GLY A 114 -1.47 21.86 -3.13
N MET A 115 -0.60 22.11 -4.11
CA MET A 115 0.65 22.85 -3.94
C MET A 115 0.69 24.02 -4.94
N SER A 116 1.53 25.02 -4.69
CA SER A 116 1.71 26.12 -5.64
C SER A 116 2.50 25.68 -6.88
N LEU A 117 2.40 26.42 -7.98
CA LEU A 117 3.13 26.10 -9.22
C LEU A 117 4.65 26.13 -9.00
N ALA A 118 5.15 27.05 -8.18
CA ALA A 118 6.57 27.13 -7.82
C ALA A 118 7.04 25.87 -7.08
N GLN A 119 6.29 25.41 -6.07
CA GLN A 119 6.60 24.17 -5.35
C GLN A 119 6.58 22.95 -6.26
N TRP A 120 5.61 22.90 -7.18
CA TRP A 120 5.52 21.82 -8.16
C TRP A 120 6.74 21.77 -9.08
N TRP A 121 7.24 22.92 -9.56
CA TRP A 121 8.45 22.97 -10.38
C TRP A 121 9.70 22.52 -9.64
N ILE A 122 9.86 22.92 -8.37
CA ILE A 122 10.97 22.46 -7.52
C ILE A 122 10.93 20.94 -7.37
N LEU A 123 9.76 20.39 -7.05
CA LEU A 123 9.58 18.94 -6.94
C LEU A 123 9.82 18.22 -8.27
N ARG A 124 9.35 18.80 -9.38
CA ARG A 124 9.56 18.25 -10.71
C ARG A 124 11.04 18.23 -11.10
N GLN A 125 11.77 19.31 -10.83
CA GLN A 125 13.22 19.38 -11.08
C GLN A 125 13.99 18.40 -10.20
N ARG A 126 13.66 18.32 -8.91
CA ARG A 126 14.24 17.33 -8.00
C ARG A 126 13.97 15.90 -8.46
N ASN A 127 12.73 15.62 -8.86
CA ASN A 127 12.35 14.32 -9.38
C ASN A 127 13.03 14.03 -10.72
N ALA A 128 13.18 15.02 -11.60
CA ALA A 128 13.91 14.89 -12.86
C ALA A 128 15.39 14.55 -12.62
N ALA A 129 16.05 15.27 -11.70
CA ALA A 129 17.44 15.00 -11.30
C ALA A 129 17.61 13.59 -10.71
N ASN A 130 16.62 13.12 -9.95
CA ASN A 130 16.63 11.76 -9.39
C ASN A 130 16.20 10.70 -10.41
N SER A 131 15.36 11.05 -11.38
CA SER A 131 14.85 10.14 -12.40
C SER A 131 15.77 10.00 -13.62
N ASP A 132 16.72 10.91 -13.82
CA ASP A 132 17.84 10.72 -14.77
C ASP A 132 18.77 9.56 -14.34
N VAL A 133 18.63 9.05 -13.12
CA VAL A 133 19.21 7.77 -12.68
C VAL A 133 18.45 6.57 -13.27
N SER A 134 17.18 6.76 -13.65
CA SER A 134 16.37 5.79 -14.40
C SER A 134 16.44 6.10 -15.89
N LYS A 135 17.63 5.96 -16.47
CA LYS A 135 17.77 5.93 -17.93
C LYS A 135 16.82 4.87 -18.50
N SER A 136 16.14 5.21 -19.59
CA SER A 136 15.50 4.22 -20.47
C SER A 136 16.47 3.06 -20.63
N ALA A 137 16.04 1.85 -20.25
CA ALA A 137 16.92 0.69 -20.21
C ALA A 137 17.71 0.62 -21.52
N ALA A 138 19.04 0.67 -21.42
CA ALA A 138 19.90 0.54 -22.58
C ALA A 138 19.47 -0.70 -23.37
N PRO A 139 19.49 -0.67 -24.72
CA PRO A 139 19.12 -1.83 -25.51
C PRO A 139 19.92 -3.04 -25.00
N LEU A 140 19.21 -4.11 -24.67
CA LEU A 140 19.82 -5.31 -24.11
C LEU A 140 20.97 -5.76 -25.01
N SER A 141 22.14 -5.93 -24.40
CA SER A 141 23.28 -6.59 -25.03
C SER A 141 22.87 -7.99 -25.48
N GLU A 142 23.67 -8.61 -26.35
CA GLU A 142 23.40 -9.96 -26.86
C GLU A 142 23.16 -10.97 -25.73
N ARG A 143 24.03 -10.99 -24.72
CA ARG A 143 23.83 -11.76 -23.47
C ARG A 143 22.53 -11.41 -22.73
N GLY A 144 22.14 -10.14 -22.72
CA GLY A 144 20.89 -9.70 -22.11
C GLY A 144 19.65 -10.16 -22.88
N ARG A 145 19.76 -10.30 -24.21
CA ARG A 145 18.69 -10.87 -25.05
C ARG A 145 18.58 -12.37 -24.84
N GLU A 146 19.70 -13.09 -24.84
CA GLU A 146 19.75 -14.53 -24.54
C GLU A 146 19.18 -14.85 -23.16
N ALA A 147 19.58 -14.10 -22.13
CA ALA A 147 19.05 -14.26 -20.78
C ALA A 147 17.53 -14.00 -20.72
N ARG A 148 17.04 -13.00 -21.46
CA ARG A 148 15.61 -12.68 -21.54
C ARG A 148 14.82 -13.77 -22.25
N GLU A 149 15.34 -14.31 -23.34
CA GLU A 149 14.73 -15.42 -24.06
C GLU A 149 14.71 -16.69 -23.20
N ALA A 150 15.81 -17.02 -22.51
CA ALA A 150 15.85 -18.13 -21.57
C ALA A 150 14.82 -17.98 -20.44
N THR A 151 14.68 -16.77 -19.89
CA THR A 151 13.69 -16.47 -18.84
C THR A 151 12.25 -16.57 -19.40
N MET A 152 12.01 -16.10 -20.62
CA MET A 152 10.72 -16.22 -21.29
C MET A 152 10.37 -17.69 -21.59
N GLN A 153 11.34 -18.50 -22.02
CA GLN A 153 11.15 -19.94 -22.23
C GLN A 153 10.86 -20.67 -20.92
N GLN A 154 11.57 -20.33 -19.83
CA GLN A 154 11.31 -20.88 -18.49
C GLN A 154 9.93 -20.51 -17.94
N SER A 155 9.44 -19.29 -18.22
CA SER A 155 8.12 -18.84 -17.78
C SER A 155 6.96 -19.40 -18.61
N ARG A 156 7.22 -19.75 -19.89
CA ARG A 156 6.28 -20.42 -20.80
C ARG A 156 6.26 -21.94 -20.65
N ALA A 157 7.31 -22.54 -20.08
CA ALA A 157 7.33 -23.96 -19.78
C ALA A 157 6.15 -24.33 -18.86
N PRO A 158 5.53 -25.52 -19.06
CA PRO A 158 4.42 -25.98 -18.22
C PRO A 158 4.84 -25.87 -16.76
N ARG A 159 3.97 -25.27 -15.94
CA ARG A 159 4.26 -24.96 -14.54
C ARG A 159 4.56 -26.26 -13.79
N ARG A 160 5.84 -26.63 -13.73
CA ARG A 160 6.36 -27.64 -12.81
C ARG A 160 5.93 -27.24 -11.39
N ASP A 161 5.60 -28.27 -10.61
CA ASP A 161 5.20 -28.20 -9.21
C ASP A 161 5.80 -26.98 -8.47
N PRO A 162 4.97 -26.08 -7.90
CA PRO A 162 5.42 -24.91 -7.16
C PRO A 162 6.49 -25.22 -6.11
N ILE A 163 6.42 -26.41 -5.49
CA ILE A 163 7.39 -26.87 -4.49
C ILE A 163 8.75 -27.12 -5.15
N ALA A 164 8.78 -27.80 -6.30
CA ALA A 164 10.00 -28.06 -7.05
C ALA A 164 10.67 -26.76 -7.53
N ARG A 165 9.88 -25.74 -7.88
CA ARG A 165 10.39 -24.42 -8.25
C ARG A 165 11.02 -23.67 -7.07
N SER A 166 10.40 -23.71 -5.89
CA SER A 166 10.97 -23.12 -4.68
C SER A 166 12.31 -23.78 -4.37
N ARG A 167 12.35 -25.11 -4.32
CA ARG A 167 13.57 -25.87 -4.05
C ARG A 167 14.70 -25.56 -5.03
N ALA A 168 14.41 -25.48 -6.33
CA ALA A 168 15.41 -25.12 -7.33
C ALA A 168 15.95 -23.69 -7.16
N LYS A 169 15.09 -22.75 -6.75
CA LYS A 169 15.52 -21.38 -6.44
C LYS A 169 16.40 -21.34 -5.20
N ASP A 170 16.02 -22.07 -4.14
CA ASP A 170 16.77 -22.15 -2.90
C ASP A 170 18.16 -22.78 -3.15
N GLN A 171 18.21 -23.82 -3.97
CA GLN A 171 19.45 -24.45 -4.40
C GLN A 171 20.36 -23.50 -5.20
N ALA A 172 19.80 -22.76 -6.17
CA ALA A 172 20.57 -21.78 -6.94
C ALA A 172 21.12 -20.64 -6.07
N ILE A 173 20.39 -20.24 -5.02
CA ILE A 173 20.87 -19.25 -4.05
C ILE A 173 22.00 -19.84 -3.21
N ALA A 174 21.87 -21.09 -2.74
CA ALA A 174 22.92 -21.77 -2.00
C ALA A 174 24.20 -21.89 -2.82
N GLU A 175 24.11 -22.36 -4.07
CA GLU A 175 25.25 -22.46 -4.99
C GLU A 175 25.92 -21.10 -5.25
N ALA A 176 25.12 -20.03 -5.38
CA ALA A 176 25.64 -18.68 -5.52
C ALA A 176 26.35 -18.19 -4.25
N MET A 177 25.83 -18.47 -3.06
CA MET A 177 26.47 -18.12 -1.79
C MET A 177 27.77 -18.91 -1.58
N ASP A 178 27.78 -20.20 -1.94
CA ASP A 178 28.98 -21.03 -1.88
C ASP A 178 30.07 -20.53 -2.85
N SER A 179 29.67 -20.01 -4.02
CA SER A 179 30.61 -19.41 -4.98
C SER A 179 31.28 -18.12 -4.49
N LEU A 180 30.70 -17.45 -3.48
CA LEU A 180 31.27 -16.24 -2.89
C LEU A 180 32.27 -16.56 -1.76
N LEU A 181 32.40 -17.84 -1.36
CA LEU A 181 33.37 -18.25 -0.37
C LEU A 181 34.79 -18.25 -0.96
N LEU A 182 35.76 -17.83 -0.15
CA LEU A 182 37.16 -17.94 -0.50
C LEU A 182 37.56 -19.43 -0.59
N PRO A 183 38.49 -19.81 -1.48
CA PRO A 183 38.95 -21.20 -1.57
C PRO A 183 39.47 -21.72 -0.22
N GLY A 184 38.87 -22.78 0.30
CA GLY A 184 39.20 -23.36 1.62
C GLY A 184 38.47 -22.74 2.80
N ALA A 185 37.61 -21.74 2.59
CA ALA A 185 36.73 -21.21 3.62
C ALA A 185 35.46 -22.07 3.74
N VAL A 186 35.05 -22.33 4.99
CA VAL A 186 33.76 -22.96 5.30
C VAL A 186 32.71 -21.86 5.44
N ALA A 187 31.52 -22.09 4.87
CA ALA A 187 30.40 -21.17 5.05
C ALA A 187 30.17 -20.92 6.56
N PRO A 188 30.10 -19.66 7.02
CA PRO A 188 29.77 -19.39 8.40
C PRO A 188 28.41 -20.02 8.71
N THR A 189 28.37 -20.80 9.79
CA THR A 189 27.11 -21.37 10.25
C THR A 189 26.24 -20.29 10.84
N PHE A 190 24.95 -20.58 10.99
CA PHE A 190 24.05 -19.63 11.65
C PHE A 190 24.47 -19.37 13.11
N GLU A 191 24.99 -20.38 13.81
CA GLU A 191 25.51 -20.21 15.18
C GLU A 191 26.70 -19.25 15.21
N ASP A 192 27.58 -19.31 14.20
CA ASP A 192 28.68 -18.36 14.04
C ASP A 192 28.14 -16.93 13.87
N ALA A 193 27.12 -16.73 13.03
CA ALA A 193 26.49 -15.43 12.81
C ALA A 193 25.74 -14.91 14.06
N GLN A 194 25.13 -15.79 14.85
CA GLN A 194 24.36 -15.45 16.05
C GLN A 194 25.27 -15.08 17.24
N SER A 195 26.45 -15.69 17.33
CA SER A 195 27.47 -15.37 18.35
C SER A 195 28.11 -13.99 18.15
N LEU A 196 28.10 -13.49 16.92
CA LEU A 196 28.67 -12.19 16.54
C LEU A 196 27.72 -11.01 16.81
N LEU A 197 26.43 -11.27 17.06
CA LEU A 197 25.43 -10.22 17.29
C LEU A 197 25.19 -9.96 18.80
N PRO A 198 25.33 -8.70 19.28
CA PRO A 198 24.93 -8.34 20.63
C PRO A 198 23.47 -8.71 20.90
N ALA A 199 23.14 -9.15 22.11
CA ALA A 199 21.77 -9.56 22.47
C ALA A 199 20.74 -8.45 22.21
N SER A 200 21.14 -7.19 22.33
CA SER A 200 20.33 -5.99 22.04
C SER A 200 20.10 -5.71 20.55
N GLN A 201 20.85 -6.35 19.64
CA GLN A 201 20.72 -6.21 18.18
C GLN A 201 20.01 -7.40 17.51
N ARG A 202 19.45 -8.34 18.29
CA ARG A 202 18.62 -9.44 17.79
C ARG A 202 17.21 -8.99 17.34
N VAL A 203 17.09 -7.80 16.75
CA VAL A 203 15.82 -7.23 16.25
C VAL A 203 15.18 -8.13 15.19
N THR A 204 16.01 -8.86 14.43
CA THR A 204 15.57 -9.82 13.41
C THR A 204 14.84 -11.02 13.99
N SER A 205 15.25 -11.56 15.15
CA SER A 205 14.56 -12.70 15.78
C SER A 205 13.17 -12.31 16.27
N ARG A 206 13.00 -11.07 16.75
CA ARG A 206 11.69 -10.52 17.15
C ARG A 206 10.74 -10.41 15.98
N GLN A 207 11.19 -9.85 14.85
CA GLN A 207 10.35 -9.74 13.65
C GLN A 207 9.94 -11.12 13.09
N VAL A 208 10.86 -12.08 13.11
CA VAL A 208 10.59 -13.47 12.70
C VAL A 208 9.60 -14.14 13.65
N ALA A 209 9.72 -13.94 14.97
CA ALA A 209 8.81 -14.49 15.96
C ALA A 209 7.39 -13.90 15.86
N VAL A 210 7.25 -12.58 15.67
CA VAL A 210 5.95 -11.95 15.41
C VAL A 210 5.33 -12.52 14.14
N TYR A 211 6.11 -12.63 13.06
CA TYR A 211 5.63 -13.18 11.79
C TYR A 211 5.18 -14.64 11.94
N ALA A 212 5.96 -15.46 12.65
CA ALA A 212 5.66 -16.86 12.94
C ALA A 212 4.37 -17.00 13.78
N GLY A 213 4.26 -16.21 14.86
CA GLY A 213 3.07 -16.18 15.71
C GLY A 213 1.82 -15.79 14.92
N GLN A 214 1.91 -14.75 14.10
CA GLN A 214 0.79 -14.32 13.24
C GLN A 214 0.36 -15.42 12.25
N ARG A 215 1.32 -16.16 11.68
CA ARG A 215 1.03 -17.30 10.80
C ARG A 215 0.40 -18.47 11.56
N SER A 216 0.84 -18.73 12.78
CA SER A 216 0.29 -19.76 13.65
C SER A 216 -1.18 -19.46 14.00
N VAL A 217 -1.53 -18.21 14.32
CA VAL A 217 -2.93 -17.80 14.56
C VAL A 217 -3.82 -18.05 13.33
N ILE A 218 -3.30 -17.80 12.12
CA ILE A 218 -4.04 -18.04 10.88
C ILE A 218 -4.20 -19.54 10.61
N ALA A 219 -3.14 -20.33 10.83
CA ALA A 219 -3.15 -21.77 10.61
C ALA A 219 -4.08 -22.49 11.60
N ASN A 220 -4.11 -22.02 12.86
CA ASN A 220 -4.92 -22.59 13.93
C ASN A 220 -6.35 -22.03 13.98
N ASP A 221 -6.74 -21.15 13.04
CA ASP A 221 -8.11 -20.68 12.96
C ASP A 221 -9.07 -21.86 12.68
N PRO A 222 -10.12 -22.06 13.51
CA PRO A 222 -11.01 -23.21 13.38
C PRO A 222 -11.70 -23.32 12.02
N LYS A 223 -12.01 -22.18 11.36
CA LYS A 223 -12.65 -22.18 10.04
C LYS A 223 -11.65 -22.51 8.95
N VAL A 224 -10.41 -22.01 9.05
CA VAL A 224 -9.31 -22.35 8.12
C VAL A 224 -8.99 -23.84 8.21
N ARG A 225 -8.75 -24.37 9.42
CA ARG A 225 -8.46 -25.82 9.63
C ARG A 225 -9.53 -26.70 9.04
N ARG A 226 -10.80 -26.45 9.39
CA ARG A 226 -11.93 -27.27 8.91
C ARG A 226 -12.03 -27.33 7.38
N ILE A 227 -11.78 -26.21 6.69
CA ILE A 227 -11.86 -26.16 5.22
C ILE A 227 -10.66 -26.88 4.59
N VAL A 228 -9.46 -26.70 5.13
CA VAL A 228 -8.23 -27.33 4.63
C VAL A 228 -8.24 -28.83 4.89
N GLU A 229 -8.53 -29.26 6.13
CA GLU A 229 -8.64 -30.68 6.51
C GLU A 229 -9.64 -31.42 5.63
N ARG A 230 -10.81 -30.82 5.37
CA ARG A 230 -11.82 -31.40 4.47
C ARG A 230 -11.31 -31.52 3.04
N ALA A 231 -10.63 -30.49 2.52
CA ALA A 231 -10.08 -30.52 1.16
C ALA A 231 -8.97 -31.59 1.01
N VAL A 232 -8.15 -31.76 2.04
CA VAL A 232 -7.09 -32.79 2.09
C VAL A 232 -7.69 -34.18 2.20
N ALA A 233 -8.65 -34.40 3.10
CA ALA A 233 -9.33 -35.68 3.28
C ALA A 233 -10.04 -36.14 2.00
N GLU A 234 -10.69 -35.21 1.31
CA GLU A 234 -11.42 -35.48 0.07
C GLU A 234 -10.51 -35.50 -1.18
N LYS A 235 -9.20 -35.24 -1.03
CA LYS A 235 -8.19 -35.16 -2.10
C LYS A 235 -8.65 -34.36 -3.32
N ARG A 236 -9.41 -33.29 -3.10
CA ARG A 236 -10.01 -32.48 -4.17
C ARG A 236 -9.61 -31.01 -4.06
N SER A 237 -9.72 -30.31 -5.19
CA SER A 237 -9.60 -28.85 -5.18
C SER A 237 -10.79 -28.19 -4.49
N LEU A 238 -10.53 -27.06 -3.85
CA LEU A 238 -11.56 -26.21 -3.24
C LEU A 238 -12.53 -25.68 -4.31
N THR A 239 -13.82 -25.70 -3.98
CA THR A 239 -14.85 -25.07 -4.82
C THR A 239 -14.75 -23.54 -4.75
N PRO A 240 -15.33 -22.78 -5.71
CA PRO A 240 -15.30 -21.32 -5.68
C PRO A 240 -15.91 -20.71 -4.42
N SER A 241 -16.98 -21.30 -3.89
CA SER A 241 -17.64 -20.88 -2.65
C SER A 241 -16.75 -21.14 -1.43
N GLU A 242 -16.15 -22.33 -1.31
CA GLU A 242 -15.20 -22.65 -0.24
C GLU A 242 -13.96 -21.77 -0.30
N THR A 243 -13.50 -21.43 -1.50
CA THR A 243 -12.37 -20.52 -1.69
C THR A 243 -12.71 -19.10 -1.21
N ALA A 244 -13.95 -18.65 -1.39
CA ALA A 244 -14.41 -17.35 -0.87
C ALA A 244 -14.50 -17.37 0.66
N VAL A 245 -15.05 -18.43 1.24
CA VAL A 245 -15.13 -18.61 2.70
C VAL A 245 -13.74 -18.69 3.33
N LEU A 246 -12.83 -19.45 2.73
CA LEU A 246 -11.43 -19.55 3.18
C LEU A 246 -10.73 -18.20 3.13
N ARG A 247 -10.91 -17.41 2.06
CA ARG A 247 -10.35 -16.06 1.95
C ARG A 247 -10.85 -15.14 3.04
N ASN A 248 -12.14 -15.18 3.36
CA ASN A 248 -12.72 -14.38 4.43
C ASN A 248 -12.20 -14.84 5.80
N ALA A 249 -12.17 -16.15 6.07
CA ALA A 249 -11.62 -16.70 7.31
C ALA A 249 -10.14 -16.30 7.52
N VAL A 250 -9.32 -16.39 6.47
CA VAL A 250 -7.92 -15.94 6.51
C VAL A 250 -7.81 -14.44 6.74
N ARG A 251 -8.69 -13.63 6.15
CA ARG A 251 -8.70 -12.18 6.35
C ARG A 251 -9.07 -11.81 7.79
N ASP A 252 -10.06 -12.47 8.36
CA ASP A 252 -10.51 -12.27 9.74
C ASP A 252 -9.45 -12.75 10.74
N ALA A 253 -8.80 -13.88 10.46
CA ALA A 253 -7.68 -14.38 11.26
C ALA A 253 -6.46 -13.45 11.19
N LYS A 254 -6.17 -12.86 10.03
CA LYS A 254 -5.12 -11.83 9.88
C LYS A 254 -5.41 -10.58 10.70
N ALA A 255 -6.66 -10.12 10.72
CA ALA A 255 -7.05 -8.96 11.52
C ALA A 255 -6.87 -9.23 13.03
N ARG A 256 -7.30 -10.40 13.51
CA ARG A 256 -7.08 -10.83 14.90
C ARG A 256 -5.60 -11.01 15.24
N ALA A 257 -4.82 -11.61 14.34
CA ALA A 257 -3.38 -11.77 14.53
C ALA A 257 -2.63 -10.42 14.58
N ALA A 258 -3.09 -9.42 13.83
CA ALA A 258 -2.52 -8.08 13.87
C ALA A 258 -2.81 -7.38 15.21
N ILE A 259 -4.05 -7.49 15.71
CA ILE A 259 -4.43 -6.96 17.04
C ILE A 259 -3.66 -7.70 18.14
N GLY A 260 -3.62 -9.04 18.10
CA GLY A 260 -2.90 -9.84 19.07
C GLY A 260 -1.38 -9.59 19.08
N ALA A 261 -0.78 -9.27 17.93
CA ALA A 261 0.63 -8.87 17.88
C ALA A 261 0.88 -7.54 18.60
N LEU A 262 -0.04 -6.57 18.48
CA LEU A 262 0.07 -5.30 19.19
C LEU A 262 -0.12 -5.48 20.70
N GLU A 263 -1.09 -6.29 21.11
CA GLU A 263 -1.32 -6.65 22.52
C GLU A 263 -0.09 -7.36 23.13
N ALA A 264 0.47 -8.35 22.44
CA ALA A 264 1.67 -9.07 22.88
C ALA A 264 2.90 -8.16 23.00
N MET A 265 3.06 -7.19 22.08
CA MET A 265 4.14 -6.21 22.16
C MET A 265 3.94 -5.22 23.32
N GLN A 266 2.69 -4.88 23.65
CA GLN A 266 2.37 -4.00 24.78
C GLN A 266 2.58 -4.69 26.13
N SER A 267 2.24 -5.98 26.26
CA SER A 267 2.43 -6.74 27.49
C SER A 267 3.91 -6.91 27.87
N GLU A 268 4.82 -7.01 26.89
CA GLU A 268 6.28 -7.00 27.14
C GLU A 268 6.74 -5.71 27.85
N THR A 269 6.10 -4.58 27.55
CA THR A 269 6.46 -3.27 28.13
C THR A 269 5.73 -2.92 29.42
N ALA A 270 4.50 -3.42 29.61
CA ALA A 270 3.62 -2.99 30.69
C ALA A 270 3.49 -4.00 31.85
N HIS A 271 4.00 -5.23 31.74
CA HIS A 271 3.85 -6.32 32.74
C HIS A 271 2.38 -6.73 33.07
N ASP A 272 1.38 -6.04 32.50
CA ASP A 272 -0.03 -6.42 32.57
C ASP A 272 -0.33 -7.54 31.56
N THR A 273 -0.26 -8.79 32.01
CA THR A 273 -0.60 -9.99 31.20
C THR A 273 -2.06 -10.45 31.39
N GLU A 274 -2.81 -9.81 32.28
CA GLU A 274 -4.13 -10.30 32.73
C GLU A 274 -5.28 -10.11 31.72
N ILE A 275 -5.06 -9.38 30.61
CA ILE A 275 -6.11 -9.10 29.60
C ILE A 275 -5.58 -9.32 28.17
N LEU A 276 -4.86 -10.42 27.93
CA LEU A 276 -4.42 -10.78 26.58
C LEU A 276 -5.48 -11.64 25.86
N SER A 277 -5.77 -11.31 24.60
CA SER A 277 -6.58 -12.19 23.76
C SER A 277 -5.85 -13.51 23.48
N ASP A 278 -6.57 -14.58 23.13
CA ASP A 278 -5.97 -15.88 22.79
C ASP A 278 -4.92 -15.76 21.68
N ALA A 279 -5.16 -14.88 20.69
CA ALA A 279 -4.21 -14.59 19.62
C ALA A 279 -2.95 -13.89 20.16
N ALA A 280 -3.10 -12.99 21.13
CA ALA A 280 -1.97 -12.33 21.76
C ALA A 280 -1.15 -13.29 22.63
N TRP A 281 -1.79 -14.16 23.42
CA TRP A 281 -1.11 -15.22 24.17
C TRP A 281 -0.30 -16.14 23.26
N GLN A 282 -0.89 -16.54 22.14
CA GLN A 282 -0.21 -17.38 21.16
C GLN A 282 1.02 -16.66 20.58
N ILE A 283 0.90 -15.39 20.20
CA ILE A 283 2.03 -14.62 19.64
C ILE A 283 3.09 -14.33 20.71
N LEU A 284 2.70 -13.99 21.94
CA LEU A 284 3.60 -13.76 23.07
C LEU A 284 4.42 -15.00 23.39
N SER A 285 3.80 -16.19 23.37
CA SER A 285 4.52 -17.45 23.61
C SER A 285 5.61 -17.71 22.54
N TYR A 286 5.41 -17.26 21.30
CA TYR A 286 6.43 -17.32 20.25
C TYR A 286 7.56 -16.30 20.50
N LEU A 287 7.21 -15.10 20.97
CA LEU A 287 8.17 -14.06 21.31
C LEU A 287 9.05 -14.46 22.49
N GLU A 288 8.45 -14.94 23.58
CA GLU A 288 9.17 -15.42 24.76
C GLU A 288 10.13 -16.56 24.43
N ARG A 289 9.67 -17.54 23.63
CA ARG A 289 10.50 -18.67 23.20
C ARG A 289 11.65 -18.23 22.28
N ALA A 290 11.41 -17.31 21.35
CA ALA A 290 12.44 -16.80 20.44
C ALA A 290 13.44 -15.85 21.11
N MET A 291 13.04 -15.20 22.21
CA MET A 291 13.91 -14.36 23.03
C MET A 291 14.60 -15.13 24.17
N ALA A 292 14.23 -16.39 24.40
CA ALA A 292 14.88 -17.23 25.40
C ALA A 292 16.39 -17.35 25.08
N PRO A 293 17.29 -17.09 26.04
CA PRO A 293 18.72 -16.92 25.80
C PRO A 293 19.47 -18.16 25.26
N TYR A 294 18.81 -19.31 25.15
CA TYR A 294 19.42 -20.60 24.76
C TYR A 294 18.75 -21.30 23.57
N MET A 295 17.88 -20.63 22.81
CA MET A 295 17.24 -21.28 21.67
C MET A 295 18.19 -21.34 20.46
N SER A 296 18.66 -22.55 20.12
CA SER A 296 19.43 -22.82 18.91
C SER A 296 18.59 -22.58 17.65
N LEU A 297 19.22 -22.39 16.48
CA LEU A 297 18.50 -22.33 15.19
C LEU A 297 17.62 -23.55 14.98
N GLU A 298 18.12 -24.72 15.33
CA GLU A 298 17.37 -25.96 15.23
C GLU A 298 16.14 -25.93 16.16
N GLY A 299 16.23 -25.29 17.32
CA GLY A 299 15.10 -24.99 18.19
C GLY A 299 14.09 -24.00 17.58
N MET A 300 14.56 -22.94 16.90
CA MET A 300 13.70 -21.98 16.21
C MET A 300 13.02 -22.59 14.96
N VAL A 301 13.75 -23.39 14.18
CA VAL A 301 13.24 -24.13 13.02
C VAL A 301 12.27 -25.21 13.48
N ASN A 302 12.59 -25.95 14.55
CA ASN A 302 11.64 -26.90 15.14
C ASN A 302 10.42 -26.19 15.70
N LEU A 303 10.53 -25.00 16.28
CA LEU A 303 9.36 -24.24 16.73
C LEU A 303 8.46 -23.79 15.56
N LEU A 304 9.05 -23.56 14.39
CA LEU A 304 8.33 -23.32 13.13
C LEU A 304 7.75 -24.61 12.52
N ASP A 305 8.42 -25.77 12.65
CA ASP A 305 8.06 -27.03 11.98
C ASP A 305 7.20 -27.98 12.84
N THR A 306 7.44 -28.07 14.15
CA THR A 306 6.72 -28.96 15.09
C THR A 306 5.24 -28.57 15.26
N GLN A 307 4.90 -27.28 15.28
CA GLN A 307 3.49 -26.87 15.33
C GLN A 307 2.78 -26.84 13.97
N VAL A 308 3.51 -26.94 12.86
CA VAL A 308 2.91 -27.24 11.55
C VAL A 308 2.51 -28.73 11.49
N ARG A 309 3.24 -29.61 12.18
CA ARG A 309 2.98 -31.05 12.23
C ARG A 309 2.01 -31.49 13.33
N GLU A 310 1.97 -30.83 14.48
CA GLU A 310 0.98 -31.11 15.54
C GLU A 310 -0.43 -30.59 15.22
N SER A 311 -0.56 -29.76 14.18
CA SER A 311 -1.83 -29.25 13.65
C SER A 311 -2.24 -29.88 12.29
N SER A 312 -1.50 -30.90 11.83
CA SER A 312 -1.85 -31.77 10.68
C SER A 312 -2.48 -33.08 11.15
#